data_AF-A0A6I3H4L5-F1
#
_entry.id   AF-A0A6I3H4L5-F1
#
_cell.length_a   1.000
_cell.length_b   1.000
_cell.length_c   1.000
_cell.angle_alpha   90.00
_cell.angle_beta   90.00
_cell.angle_gamma   90.00
#
_symmetry.space_group_name_H-M   'P 1'
#
loop_
_entity.id
_entity.type
_entity.pdbx_description
1 polymer ?
#
loop_
_entity_poly.entity_id
_entity_poly.type
_entity_poly.pdbx_seq_one_letter_code
_entity_poly.pdbx_strand_id
1 'polypeptide(L)'
;MGILRWSIERLAGQKFTDTSSGFRSFDADMLAMFATDYPIEYMDSAEALVLACRAGFDVREVPVTMRERAGGQASTRSFRLVYHYLRVLVSLANTPRRPRTANEAAS
;
A
#
# COMPACT_ATOMS: atom_id res chain seq x y z
N MET A 1 8.58 14.18 -0.01
CA MET A 1 8.10 12.81 0.29
C MET A 1 8.45 12.37 1.73
N GLY A 2 8.28 13.22 2.75
CA GLY A 2 8.61 12.85 4.15
C GLY A 2 7.39 12.51 4.99
N ILE A 3 6.38 13.39 4.94
CA ILE A 3 5.18 13.31 5.78
C ILE A 3 4.33 12.08 5.44
N LEU A 4 4.00 11.87 4.16
CA LEU A 4 3.22 10.71 3.75
C LEU A 4 3.89 9.39 4.12
N ARG A 5 5.18 9.28 3.80
CA ARG A 5 5.99 8.10 4.11
C ARG A 5 5.91 7.83 5.61
N TRP A 6 6.23 8.82 6.43
CA TRP A 6 6.16 8.70 7.89
C TRP A 6 4.76 8.28 8.39
N SER A 7 3.69 8.85 7.85
CA SER A 7 2.32 8.48 8.21
C SER A 7 2.01 7.02 7.86
N ILE A 8 2.36 6.59 6.65
CA ILE A 8 2.20 5.19 6.20
C ILE A 8 3.01 4.26 7.10
N GLU A 9 4.26 4.61 7.41
CA GLU A 9 5.11 3.80 8.28
C GLU A 9 4.50 3.61 9.68
N ARG A 10 3.88 4.66 10.24
CA ARG A 10 3.17 4.56 11.54
C ARG A 10 1.89 3.74 11.47
N LEU A 11 1.15 3.84 10.37
CA LEU A 11 -0.13 3.17 10.19
C LEU A 11 0.05 1.68 9.87
N ALA A 12 1.04 1.36 9.03
CA ALA A 12 1.44 0.00 8.70
C ALA A 12 2.25 -0.66 9.84
N GLY A 13 2.91 0.12 10.69
CA GLY A 13 3.81 -0.40 11.74
C GLY A 13 5.15 -0.91 11.21
N GLN A 14 5.45 -0.65 9.94
CA GLN A 14 6.65 -1.10 9.24
C GLN A 14 7.21 0.03 8.37
N LYS A 15 8.54 0.06 8.20
CA LYS A 15 9.22 1.02 7.32
C LYS A 15 9.17 0.58 5.87
N PHE A 16 8.91 1.53 4.98
CA PHE A 16 8.89 1.32 3.53
C PHE A 16 9.75 2.37 2.83
N THR A 17 10.52 1.92 1.86
CA THR A 17 11.43 2.71 1.03
C THR A 17 10.68 3.34 -0.13
N ASP A 18 9.71 2.64 -0.71
CA ASP A 18 8.86 3.15 -1.79
C ASP A 18 7.38 2.71 -1.63
N THR A 19 6.55 3.61 -1.11
CA THR A 19 5.10 3.37 -0.96
C THR A 19 4.31 3.66 -2.23
N SER A 20 4.98 4.10 -3.31
CA SER A 20 4.35 4.49 -4.58
C SER A 20 4.57 3.47 -5.71
N SER A 21 5.38 2.44 -5.48
CA SER A 21 5.55 1.35 -6.44
C SER A 21 4.22 0.66 -6.72
N GLY A 22 3.92 0.38 -7.99
CA GLY A 22 2.77 -0.41 -8.42
C GLY A 22 3.03 -1.92 -8.44
N PHE A 23 4.30 -2.34 -8.46
CA PHE A 23 4.68 -3.74 -8.63
C PHE A 23 4.60 -4.50 -7.30
N ARG A 24 3.78 -5.55 -7.25
CA ARG A 24 3.56 -6.38 -6.06
C ARG A 24 3.32 -7.84 -6.46
N SER A 25 3.73 -8.76 -5.58
CA SER A 25 3.37 -10.18 -5.63
C SER A 25 2.56 -10.51 -4.39
N PHE A 26 1.52 -11.33 -4.54
CA PHE A 26 0.63 -11.74 -3.47
C PHE A 26 0.55 -13.27 -3.40
N ASP A 27 0.39 -13.81 -2.20
CA ASP A 27 0.00 -15.21 -2.04
C ASP A 27 -1.51 -15.40 -2.24
N ALA A 28 -1.98 -16.65 -2.19
CA ALA A 28 -3.38 -16.98 -2.44
C ALA A 28 -4.33 -16.34 -1.41
N ASP A 29 -3.96 -16.34 -0.13
CA ASP A 29 -4.76 -15.78 0.96
C ASP A 29 -4.92 -14.25 0.80
N MET A 30 -3.82 -13.57 0.50
CA MET A 30 -3.79 -12.14 0.27
C MET A 30 -4.55 -11.76 -0.99
N LEU A 31 -4.45 -12.57 -2.04
CA LEU A 31 -5.22 -12.39 -3.26
C LEU A 31 -6.73 -12.53 -2.99
N ALA A 32 -7.16 -13.52 -2.19
CA ALA A 32 -8.57 -13.71 -1.83
C ALA A 32 -9.12 -12.52 -1.01
N MET A 33 -8.31 -12.00 -0.08
CA MET A 33 -8.66 -10.81 0.70
C MET A 33 -8.83 -9.59 -0.22
N PHE A 34 -7.88 -9.35 -1.11
CA PHE A 34 -7.96 -8.26 -2.08
C PHE A 34 -9.04 -8.46 -3.14
N ALA A 35 -9.39 -9.69 -3.51
CA ALA A 35 -10.53 -9.93 -4.40
C ALA A 35 -11.85 -9.42 -3.80
N THR A 36 -11.93 -9.33 -2.47
CA THR A 36 -13.11 -8.83 -1.75
C THR A 36 -13.00 -7.34 -1.45
N ASP A 37 -11.83 -6.88 -1.01
CA ASP A 37 -11.60 -5.51 -0.53
C ASP A 37 -10.28 -4.95 -1.09
N TYR A 38 -10.29 -4.55 -2.36
CA TYR A 38 -9.17 -3.83 -2.98
C TYR A 38 -9.46 -2.33 -3.06
N PRO A 39 -8.55 -1.46 -2.62
CA PRO A 39 -8.68 -0.03 -2.83
C PRO A 39 -8.55 0.29 -4.33
N ILE A 40 -9.59 0.86 -4.93
CA ILE A 40 -9.70 1.05 -6.39
C ILE A 40 -9.31 2.47 -6.84
N GLU A 41 -8.89 3.31 -5.92
CA GLU A 41 -8.80 4.77 -6.11
C GLU A 41 -7.35 5.22 -6.32
N TYR A 42 -7.15 6.36 -6.98
CA TYR A 42 -5.82 6.86 -7.37
C TYR A 42 -4.87 6.96 -6.14
N MET A 43 -3.70 6.28 -6.22
CA MET A 43 -2.78 5.94 -5.10
C MET A 43 -3.21 4.77 -4.19
N ASP A 44 -4.00 3.85 -4.74
CA ASP A 44 -4.30 2.48 -4.26
C ASP A 44 -3.11 1.76 -3.61
N SER A 45 -1.92 2.00 -4.14
CA SER A 45 -0.68 1.33 -3.81
C SER A 45 -0.27 1.53 -2.34
N ALA A 46 -0.55 2.71 -1.78
CA ALA A 46 -0.29 3.02 -0.38
C ALA A 46 -1.37 2.44 0.55
N GLU A 47 -2.63 2.53 0.15
CA GLU A 47 -3.76 2.02 0.93
C GLU A 47 -3.73 0.48 1.03
N ALA A 48 -3.47 -0.20 -0.08
CA ALA A 48 -3.36 -1.66 -0.14
C ALA A 48 -2.26 -2.17 0.79
N LEU A 49 -1.14 -1.44 0.88
CA LEU A 49 0.00 -1.80 1.70
C LEU A 49 -0.30 -1.64 3.20
N VAL A 50 -0.99 -0.57 3.58
CA VAL A 50 -1.45 -0.41 4.98
C VAL A 50 -2.53 -1.43 5.31
N LEU A 51 -3.45 -1.74 4.39
CA LEU A 51 -4.48 -2.76 4.57
C LEU A 51 -3.84 -4.14 4.81
N ALA A 52 -2.85 -4.52 4.00
CA ALA A 52 -2.09 -5.75 4.16
C ALA A 52 -1.41 -5.87 5.53
N CYS A 53 -0.68 -4.82 5.94
CA CYS A 53 -0.01 -4.80 7.25
C CYS A 53 -1.02 -4.86 8.41
N ARG A 54 -2.15 -4.13 8.31
CA ARG A 54 -3.20 -4.13 9.35
C ARG A 54 -3.99 -5.44 9.39
N ALA A 55 -4.09 -6.13 8.26
CA ALA A 55 -4.62 -7.48 8.16
C ALA A 55 -3.67 -8.54 8.76
N GLY A 56 -2.42 -8.18 9.04
CA GLY A 56 -1.43 -9.06 9.66
C GLY A 56 -0.64 -9.91 8.65
N PHE A 57 -0.64 -9.54 7.37
CA PHE A 57 0.22 -10.17 6.37
C PHE A 57 1.67 -9.72 6.54
N ASP A 58 2.61 -10.62 6.25
CA ASP A 58 4.03 -10.30 6.19
C ASP A 58 4.36 -9.63 4.86
N VAL A 59 4.69 -8.34 4.91
CA VAL A 59 4.99 -7.53 3.72
C VAL A 59 6.50 -7.29 3.67
N ARG A 60 7.14 -7.62 2.54
CA ARG A 60 8.59 -7.42 2.36
C ARG A 60 8.90 -6.62 1.11
N GLU A 61 9.80 -5.64 1.24
CA GLU A 61 10.37 -4.91 0.10
C GLU A 61 11.56 -5.69 -0.47
N VAL A 62 11.53 -5.95 -1.78
CA VAL A 62 12.65 -6.55 -2.50
C VAL A 62 13.30 -5.46 -3.36
N PRO A 63 14.62 -5.19 -3.21
CA PRO A 63 15.29 -4.19 -4.02
C PRO A 63 15.35 -4.64 -5.48
N VAL A 64 15.00 -3.72 -6.39
CA VAL A 64 15.04 -3.94 -7.84
C VAL A 64 15.83 -2.81 -8.49
N THR A 65 16.70 -3.15 -9.45
CA THR A 65 17.40 -2.16 -10.27
C THR A 65 16.45 -1.59 -11.32
N MET A 66 16.02 -0.35 -11.12
CA MET A 66 15.21 0.38 -12.11
C MET A 66 16.08 0.78 -13.29
N ARG A 67 15.64 0.44 -14.51
CA ARG A 67 16.24 1.00 -15.74
C ARG A 67 15.60 2.34 -16.05
N GLU A 68 16.41 3.32 -16.41
CA GLU A 68 15.93 4.64 -16.77
C GLU A 68 15.04 4.55 -18.02
N ARG A 69 13.90 5.23 -17.97
CA ARG A 69 12.92 5.21 -19.07
C ARG A 69 13.48 6.08 -20.19
N ALA A 70 13.49 5.57 -21.43
CA ALA A 70 13.92 6.36 -22.60
C ALA A 70 13.00 7.56 -22.93
N GLY A 71 11.84 7.67 -22.28
CA GLY A 71 10.92 8.79 -22.43
C GLY A 71 9.78 8.80 -21.39
N GLY A 72 9.09 9.94 -21.27
CA GLY A 72 7.95 10.16 -20.38
C GLY A 72 8.27 11.06 -19.18
N GLN A 73 7.50 12.15 -19.01
CA GLN A 73 7.57 12.94 -17.79
C GLN A 73 6.82 12.22 -16.67
N ALA A 74 7.39 12.19 -15.47
CA ALA A 74 6.71 11.62 -14.32
C ALA A 74 5.46 12.47 -14.01
N SER A 75 4.28 11.86 -14.10
CA SER A 75 2.98 12.46 -13.73
C SER A 75 2.86 12.81 -12.23
N THR A 76 3.92 12.55 -11.44
CA THR A 76 4.02 12.76 -10.00
C THR A 76 4.11 14.23 -9.59
N ARG A 77 4.25 15.18 -10.54
CA ARG A 77 4.47 16.60 -10.26
C ARG A 77 3.20 17.46 -10.27
N SER A 78 2.04 16.88 -9.93
CA SER A 78 0.74 17.57 -9.97
C SER A 78 0.23 17.91 -8.57
N PHE A 79 -0.32 19.11 -8.40
CA PHE A 79 -1.02 19.58 -7.18
C PHE A 79 -2.11 18.61 -6.68
N ARG A 80 -2.60 17.74 -7.58
CA ARG A 80 -3.56 16.67 -7.29
C ARG A 80 -3.03 15.64 -6.27
N LEU A 81 -1.69 15.49 -6.13
CA LEU A 81 -1.04 14.62 -5.14
C LEU A 81 -1.45 14.96 -3.70
N VAL A 82 -1.53 16.25 -3.35
CA VAL A 82 -1.82 16.70 -1.99
C VAL A 82 -3.24 16.30 -1.57
N TYR A 83 -4.21 16.44 -2.48
CA TYR A 83 -5.58 15.99 -2.26
C TYR A 83 -5.64 14.48 -2.02
N HIS A 84 -4.97 13.69 -2.86
CA HIS A 84 -4.93 12.24 -2.69
C HIS A 84 -4.24 11.84 -1.37
N TYR A 85 -3.18 12.54 -0.95
CA TYR A 85 -2.54 12.29 0.34
C TYR A 85 -3.44 12.58 1.53
N LEU A 86 -4.14 13.72 1.54
CA LEU A 86 -5.09 14.03 2.61
C LEU A 86 -6.21 12.99 2.65
N ARG A 87 -6.70 12.55 1.48
CA ARG A 87 -7.71 11.49 1.39
C ARG A 87 -7.20 10.16 1.96
N VAL A 88 -6.01 9.70 1.55
CA VAL A 88 -5.40 8.46 2.06
C VAL A 88 -5.25 8.53 3.57
N LEU A 89 -4.79 9.66 4.12
CA LEU A 89 -4.70 9.85 5.57
C LEU A 89 -6.07 9.71 6.27
N VAL A 90 -7.13 10.28 5.71
CA VAL A 90 -8.50 10.15 6.24
C VAL A 90 -9.02 8.71 6.10
N SER A 91 -8.79 8.06 4.96
CA SER A 91 -9.22 6.68 4.72
C SER A 91 -8.57 5.71 5.71
N LEU A 92 -7.25 5.86 5.92
CA LEU A 92 -6.49 5.04 6.85
C LEU A 92 -6.82 5.33 8.32
N ALA A 93 -7.19 6.56 8.66
CA ALA A 93 -7.66 6.91 10.00
C ALA A 93 -8.98 6.19 10.34
N ASN A 94 -9.86 6.01 9.36
CA ASN A 94 -11.17 5.37 9.55
C ASN A 94 -11.16 3.85 9.34
N THR A 95 -10.12 3.30 8.70
CA THR A 95 -10.00 1.85 8.47
C THR A 95 -9.83 1.12 9.81
N PRO A 96 -10.68 0.15 10.18
CA PRO A 96 -10.52 -0.63 11.41
C PRO A 96 -9.35 -1.63 11.29
N ARG A 97 -8.73 -1.99 12.42
CA ARG A 97 -7.76 -3.12 12.44
C ARG A 97 -8.56 -4.41 12.39
N ARG A 98 -8.44 -5.19 11.30
CA ARG A 98 -8.97 -6.55 11.21
C ARG A 98 -7.81 -7.53 11.35
N PRO A 99 -7.59 -8.15 12.51
CA PRO A 99 -6.59 -9.21 12.62
C PRO A 99 -7.02 -10.41 11.77
N ARG A 100 -6.06 -11.04 11.06
CA ARG A 100 -6.26 -12.31 10.36
C ARG A 100 -6.83 -13.34 11.33
N THR A 101 -8.08 -13.75 11.11
CA THR A 101 -8.61 -14.97 11.71
C THR A 101 -7.86 -16.14 11.10
N ALA A 102 -7.03 -16.79 11.91
CA ALA A 102 -6.13 -17.88 11.51
C ALA A 102 -6.86 -19.20 11.15
N ASN A 103 -8.04 -19.13 10.57
CA ASN A 103 -8.92 -20.28 10.35
C ASN A 103 -9.16 -20.52 8.86
N GLU A 104 -8.09 -20.78 8.10
CA GLU A 104 -8.16 -21.30 6.72
C GLU A 104 -6.83 -21.91 6.23
N ALA A 105 -5.77 -21.94 7.05
CA ALA A 105 -4.48 -22.56 6.71
C ALA A 105 -4.38 -24.05 7.13
N ALA A 106 -5.48 -24.68 7.56
CA ALA A 106 -5.49 -26.03 8.12
C ALA A 106 -6.62 -26.91 7.57
N SER A 107 -6.98 -26.79 6.30
CA SER A 107 -7.89 -27.74 5.62
C SER A 107 -7.38 -28.08 4.23
#